data_AF-A0A8J3HGL8-F1
#
_entry.id   AF-A0A8J3HGL8-F1
#
_cell.length_a   1.000
_cell.length_b   1.000
_cell.length_c   1.000
_cell.angle_alpha   90.00
_cell.angle_beta   90.00
_cell.angle_gamma   90.00
#
_symmetry.space_group_name_H-M   'P 1'
#
loop_
_entity.id
_entity.type
_entity.pdbx_description
1 polymer ?
#
loop_
_entity_poly.entity_id
_entity_poly.type
_entity_poly.pdbx_seq_one_letter_code
_entity_poly.pdbx_strand_id
1 'polypeptide(L)'
;MYPRRRRTALLASAAALLTALTAGALMAAPAAQAASGCQVAYSVTSQWPGGFSANIAITNLGSAVNGWTLNWTFTAGQAVTQAWGFTANPASGAVTARNVDYTAAIPTNGTVSVGFNGSWNNSANPVPASFTLNGTVCTGSVTSPAPSATRSTAPSPSRSVTPSPSSNPGTVPTWPTKSGDAGLPNGTIQVSGVFDGGMKRYCCIGDGGQSESQDPMFELANGATIKNVILGSPAGDGIHCLGTCTIQNVWWEDVGEDAATFLQTNGGTSYIIGGGAKSASDKVFQHNGNGTVNISGFYVENAGKLYRACGNCTNSYQRNVVIDNVWVKTTSVVAGINTNWGDTARFTRINVYSTSTIICDKYKGAPKGSEPTHIGSGADGVNCFYNPTDIIQR
;
A
#
# COMPACT_ATOMS: atom_id res chain seq x y z
N MET A 1 33.92 -95.74 -15.61
CA MET A 1 34.86 -96.43 -14.71
C MET A 1 35.22 -95.45 -13.59
N TYR A 2 34.77 -95.74 -12.36
CA TYR A 2 35.18 -95.14 -11.08
C TYR A 2 34.95 -93.59 -10.87
N PRO A 3 34.82 -93.10 -9.61
CA PRO A 3 33.51 -92.71 -9.07
C PRO A 3 33.55 -91.47 -8.13
N ARG A 4 32.42 -91.24 -7.41
CA ARG A 4 32.34 -90.97 -5.96
C ARG A 4 33.02 -89.73 -5.35
N ARG A 5 32.18 -88.87 -4.76
CA ARG A 5 32.05 -88.53 -3.30
C ARG A 5 31.65 -87.05 -3.18
N ARG A 6 30.41 -86.72 -2.79
CA ARG A 6 29.85 -86.61 -1.42
C ARG A 6 30.64 -85.70 -0.45
N ARG A 7 29.95 -84.59 -0.10
CA ARG A 7 29.69 -84.03 1.23
C ARG A 7 30.59 -82.91 1.77
N THR A 8 29.97 -81.73 1.83
CA THR A 8 29.84 -80.77 2.96
C THR A 8 31.08 -80.20 3.63
N ALA A 9 31.21 -78.87 3.57
CA ALA A 9 31.61 -78.05 4.71
C ALA A 9 31.03 -76.63 4.56
N LEU A 10 30.16 -76.24 5.50
CA LEU A 10 29.80 -74.86 5.81
C LEU A 10 31.00 -74.19 6.47
N LEU A 11 31.41 -73.01 6.00
CA LEU A 11 32.04 -71.99 6.85
C LEU A 11 31.66 -70.60 6.29
N ALA A 12 30.90 -69.86 7.09
CA ALA A 12 30.63 -68.45 6.89
C ALA A 12 31.90 -67.63 7.12
N SER A 13 32.16 -66.65 6.27
CA SER A 13 33.17 -65.62 6.50
C SER A 13 32.61 -64.30 6.03
N ALA A 14 32.42 -63.38 6.97
CA ALA A 14 31.92 -62.03 6.74
C ALA A 14 32.99 -61.17 6.05
N ALA A 15 32.58 -60.41 5.04
CA ALA A 15 33.25 -59.18 4.63
C ALA A 15 32.19 -58.23 4.07
N ALA A 16 31.84 -57.21 4.86
CA ALA A 16 31.03 -56.09 4.42
C ALA A 16 31.84 -55.23 3.44
N LEU A 17 31.27 -54.89 2.29
CA LEU A 17 31.78 -53.87 1.39
C LEU A 17 30.61 -52.99 0.93
N LEU A 18 30.57 -51.78 1.50
CA LEU A 18 29.79 -50.65 1.01
C LEU A 18 30.29 -50.28 -0.39
N THR A 19 29.38 -50.20 -1.36
CA THR A 19 29.54 -49.29 -2.50
C THR A 19 28.20 -48.61 -2.78
N ALA A 20 28.14 -47.33 -2.42
CA ALA A 20 27.11 -46.40 -2.83
C ALA A 20 27.55 -45.74 -4.14
N LEU A 21 26.69 -45.69 -5.15
CA LEU A 21 26.81 -44.82 -6.33
C LEU A 21 25.40 -44.44 -6.83
N THR A 22 24.90 -43.38 -6.21
CA THR A 22 24.12 -42.26 -6.75
C THR A 22 23.33 -42.45 -8.05
N ALA A 23 21.99 -42.38 -7.92
CA ALA A 23 21.06 -42.09 -9.00
C ALA A 23 21.20 -40.62 -9.45
N GLY A 24 21.69 -40.39 -10.66
CA GLY A 24 21.65 -39.10 -11.34
C GLY A 24 20.33 -38.94 -12.10
N ALA A 25 19.26 -38.55 -11.42
CA ALA A 25 18.08 -38.02 -12.09
C ALA A 25 18.41 -36.61 -12.58
N LEU A 26 18.57 -36.45 -13.89
CA LEU A 26 18.57 -35.14 -14.54
C LEU A 26 17.15 -34.56 -14.44
N MET A 27 16.86 -33.90 -13.32
CA MET A 27 15.76 -32.96 -13.24
C MET A 27 16.11 -31.78 -14.15
N ALA A 28 15.51 -31.71 -15.33
CA ALA A 28 15.44 -30.47 -16.06
C ALA A 28 14.68 -29.48 -15.17
N ALA A 29 15.42 -28.56 -14.53
CA ALA A 29 14.80 -27.41 -13.88
C ALA A 29 13.91 -26.73 -14.93
N PRO A 30 12.69 -26.28 -14.59
CA PRO A 30 11.97 -25.40 -15.49
C PRO A 30 12.90 -24.24 -15.78
N ALA A 31 13.09 -23.90 -17.06
CA ALA A 31 13.84 -22.72 -17.44
C ALA A 31 13.26 -21.55 -16.63
N ALA A 32 14.06 -21.01 -15.71
CA ALA A 32 13.72 -19.77 -15.04
C ALA A 32 13.48 -18.77 -16.16
N GLN A 33 12.22 -18.38 -16.37
CA GLN A 33 11.90 -17.31 -17.31
C GLN A 33 12.68 -16.09 -16.80
N ALA A 34 13.68 -15.67 -17.57
CA ALA A 34 14.54 -14.55 -17.23
C ALA A 34 13.67 -13.29 -17.16
N ALA A 35 13.24 -12.91 -15.95
CA ALA A 35 12.65 -11.61 -15.70
C ALA A 35 13.74 -10.55 -15.93
N SER A 36 13.85 -10.04 -17.15
CA SER A 36 14.88 -9.06 -17.51
C SER A 36 14.28 -7.93 -18.32
N GLY A 37 13.50 -7.09 -17.63
CA GLY A 37 13.02 -5.82 -18.17
C GLY A 37 13.51 -4.68 -17.31
N CYS A 38 12.65 -4.27 -16.38
CA CYS A 38 12.84 -3.12 -15.50
C CYS A 38 11.69 -3.10 -14.49
N GLN A 39 11.87 -2.33 -13.43
CA GLN A 39 10.78 -1.88 -12.56
C GLN A 39 10.69 -0.36 -12.64
N VAL A 40 9.47 0.17 -12.73
CA VAL A 40 9.25 1.62 -12.77
C VAL A 40 8.28 2.02 -11.67
N ALA A 41 8.74 2.83 -10.74
CA ALA A 41 7.86 3.49 -9.79
C ALA A 41 7.55 4.90 -10.31
N TYR A 42 6.30 5.13 -10.66
CA TYR A 42 5.79 6.45 -11.04
C TYR A 42 4.95 7.00 -9.88
N SER A 43 5.26 8.22 -9.42
CA SER A 43 4.49 8.88 -8.37
C SER A 43 4.17 10.31 -8.77
N VAL A 44 2.89 10.69 -8.67
CA VAL A 44 2.51 12.11 -8.71
C VAL A 44 2.81 12.69 -7.34
N THR A 45 3.83 13.55 -7.25
CA THR A 45 4.30 14.12 -5.98
C THR A 45 3.52 15.36 -5.58
N SER A 46 2.92 16.06 -6.55
CA SER A 46 2.03 17.20 -6.36
C SER A 46 1.12 17.37 -7.57
N GLN A 47 -0.08 17.90 -7.37
CA GLN A 47 -1.03 18.17 -8.45
C GLN A 47 -1.79 19.46 -8.15
N TRP A 48 -1.97 20.29 -9.16
CA TRP A 48 -2.68 21.57 -9.11
C TRP A 48 -3.58 21.74 -10.34
N PRO A 49 -4.47 22.75 -10.38
CA PRO A 49 -5.26 23.00 -11.57
C PRO A 49 -4.37 23.26 -12.80
N GLY A 50 -4.47 22.40 -13.81
CA GLY A 50 -3.76 22.48 -15.07
C GLY A 50 -2.37 21.83 -15.07
N GLY A 51 -1.84 21.40 -13.93
CA GLY A 51 -0.53 20.76 -13.88
C GLY A 51 -0.29 19.80 -12.71
N PHE A 52 0.81 19.08 -12.78
CA PHE A 52 1.25 18.16 -11.74
C PHE A 52 2.76 17.96 -11.81
N SER A 53 3.37 17.56 -10.71
CA SER A 53 4.75 17.08 -10.65
C SER A 53 4.74 15.58 -10.45
N ALA A 54 5.62 14.87 -11.16
CA ALA A 54 5.79 13.43 -11.00
C ALA A 54 7.27 13.04 -10.93
N ASN A 55 7.55 12.01 -10.12
CA ASN A 55 8.83 11.33 -10.07
C ASN A 55 8.71 9.97 -10.75
N ILE A 56 9.79 9.57 -11.43
CA ILE A 56 9.93 8.26 -12.05
C ILE A 56 11.24 7.66 -11.53
N ALA A 57 11.16 6.55 -10.79
CA ALA A 57 12.31 5.75 -10.44
C ALA A 57 12.36 4.51 -11.35
N ILE A 58 13.45 4.39 -12.11
CA ILE A 58 13.67 3.29 -13.07
C ILE A 58 14.73 2.37 -12.48
N THR A 59 14.35 1.16 -12.09
CA THR A 59 15.27 0.12 -11.62
C THR A 59 15.55 -0.86 -12.76
N ASN A 60 16.83 -1.00 -13.12
CA ASN A 60 17.26 -1.93 -14.16
C ASN A 60 17.46 -3.33 -13.57
N LEU A 61 16.64 -4.29 -13.98
CA LEU A 61 16.75 -5.68 -13.52
C LEU A 61 17.52 -6.57 -14.52
N GLY A 62 17.97 -6.00 -15.64
CA GLY A 62 18.75 -6.67 -16.67
C GLY A 62 20.23 -6.27 -16.65
N SER A 63 20.90 -6.45 -17.78
CA SER A 63 22.28 -5.97 -17.98
C SER A 63 22.35 -4.45 -17.82
N ALA A 64 23.46 -3.96 -17.26
CA ALA A 64 23.71 -2.51 -17.12
C ALA A 64 23.43 -1.76 -18.44
N VAL A 65 22.71 -0.66 -18.36
CA VAL A 65 22.39 0.20 -19.51
C VAL A 65 23.14 1.52 -19.41
N ASN A 66 23.63 2.02 -20.55
CA ASN A 66 24.21 3.34 -20.67
C ASN A 66 23.61 4.02 -21.90
N GLY A 67 22.56 4.79 -21.66
CA GLY A 67 21.59 5.20 -22.67
C GLY A 67 20.29 4.42 -22.50
N TRP A 68 19.21 5.13 -22.17
CA TRP A 68 17.90 4.52 -21.99
C TRP A 68 16.79 5.36 -22.61
N THR A 69 15.78 4.63 -23.11
CA THR A 69 14.52 5.17 -23.60
C THR A 69 13.39 4.54 -22.81
N LEU A 70 12.62 5.34 -22.08
CA LEU A 70 11.45 4.92 -21.34
C LEU A 70 10.19 5.36 -22.10
N ASN A 71 9.28 4.43 -22.40
CA ASN A 71 8.00 4.78 -23.04
C ASN A 71 6.83 4.47 -22.12
N TRP A 72 5.84 5.36 -22.10
CA TRP A 72 4.53 5.16 -21.48
C TRP A 72 3.44 5.88 -22.27
N THR A 73 2.19 5.66 -21.91
CA THR A 73 1.06 6.36 -22.53
C THR A 73 0.27 7.16 -21.50
N PHE A 74 0.05 8.44 -21.77
CA PHE A 74 -0.96 9.25 -21.10
C PHE A 74 -2.31 9.05 -21.76
N THR A 75 -3.34 8.77 -20.96
CA THR A 75 -4.68 8.37 -21.46
C THR A 75 -5.74 9.45 -21.26
N ALA A 76 -5.45 10.51 -20.50
CA ALA A 76 -6.44 11.54 -20.16
C ALA A 76 -5.96 12.97 -20.47
N GLY A 77 -5.25 13.16 -21.58
CA GLY A 77 -4.83 14.49 -22.04
C GLY A 77 -3.69 15.10 -21.22
N GLN A 78 -2.90 14.26 -20.55
CA GLN A 78 -1.69 14.71 -19.88
C GLN A 78 -0.54 14.92 -20.88
N ALA A 79 0.35 15.84 -20.57
CA ALA A 79 1.59 16.07 -21.32
C ALA A 79 2.74 16.42 -20.38
N VAL A 80 3.96 16.04 -20.72
CA VAL A 80 5.17 16.53 -20.07
C VAL A 80 5.42 17.97 -20.53
N THR A 81 5.56 18.92 -19.60
CA THR A 81 5.84 20.32 -19.92
C THR A 81 7.28 20.71 -19.62
N GLN A 82 7.87 20.16 -18.56
CA GLN A 82 9.26 20.39 -18.18
C GLN A 82 9.82 19.16 -17.48
N ALA A 83 10.89 18.56 -18.01
CA ALA A 83 11.52 17.38 -17.45
C ALA A 83 12.91 17.68 -16.88
N TRP A 84 13.30 16.93 -15.85
CA TRP A 84 14.67 16.89 -15.33
C TRP A 84 15.14 15.43 -15.32
N GLY A 85 16.34 15.21 -15.85
CA GLY A 85 16.91 13.86 -16.01
C GLY A 85 16.51 13.14 -17.30
N PHE A 86 15.68 13.76 -18.17
CA PHE A 86 15.35 13.23 -19.49
C PHE A 86 14.79 14.31 -20.43
N THR A 87 14.69 13.99 -21.71
CA THR A 87 13.95 14.74 -22.75
C THR A 87 12.72 13.93 -23.18
N ALA A 88 11.58 14.58 -23.44
CA ALA A 88 10.33 13.93 -23.82
C ALA A 88 9.90 14.32 -25.24
N ASN A 89 9.84 13.36 -26.16
CA ASN A 89 9.33 13.61 -27.52
C ASN A 89 8.79 12.33 -28.19
N PRO A 90 7.48 12.22 -28.48
CA PRO A 90 6.42 13.17 -28.14
C PRO A 90 6.26 13.36 -26.63
N ALA A 91 5.75 14.51 -26.22
CA ALA A 91 5.55 14.83 -24.79
C ALA A 91 4.13 14.49 -24.28
N SER A 92 3.22 14.07 -25.15
CA SER A 92 1.83 13.71 -24.82
C SER A 92 1.38 12.46 -25.59
N GLY A 93 0.33 11.78 -25.12
CA GLY A 93 -0.11 10.52 -25.72
C GLY A 93 0.93 9.43 -25.46
N ALA A 94 1.51 8.83 -26.50
CA ALA A 94 2.64 7.91 -26.37
C ALA A 94 3.94 8.69 -26.12
N VAL A 95 4.28 8.87 -24.84
CA VAL A 95 5.47 9.63 -24.44
C VAL A 95 6.71 8.76 -24.58
N THR A 96 7.75 9.34 -25.19
CA THR A 96 9.09 8.74 -25.28
C THR A 96 10.08 9.62 -24.53
N ALA A 97 10.53 9.15 -23.36
CA ALA A 97 11.56 9.78 -22.55
C ALA A 97 12.94 9.23 -22.88
N ARG A 98 13.91 10.09 -23.19
CA ARG A 98 15.32 9.72 -23.41
C ARG A 98 16.18 10.36 -22.35
N ASN A 99 17.11 9.61 -21.78
CA ASN A 99 18.04 10.10 -20.77
C ASN A 99 18.79 11.37 -21.24
N VAL A 100 19.27 12.15 -20.27
CA VAL A 100 20.34 13.13 -20.47
C VAL A 100 21.65 12.53 -19.96
N ASP A 101 22.78 13.21 -20.18
CA ASP A 101 24.11 12.63 -19.92
C ASP A 101 24.29 12.15 -18.47
N TYR A 102 23.84 12.96 -17.49
CA TYR A 102 24.03 12.64 -16.06
C TYR A 102 23.08 11.54 -15.54
N THR A 103 22.10 11.09 -16.33
CA THR A 103 21.18 10.00 -15.98
C THR A 103 21.35 8.78 -16.88
N ALA A 104 22.32 8.78 -17.80
CA ALA A 104 22.45 7.76 -18.84
C ALA A 104 22.71 6.34 -18.31
N ALA A 105 23.51 6.24 -17.25
CA ALA A 105 23.95 4.96 -16.70
C ALA A 105 22.96 4.43 -15.64
N ILE A 106 22.47 3.21 -15.83
CA ILE A 106 21.75 2.44 -14.82
C ILE A 106 22.41 1.06 -14.72
N PRO A 107 23.22 0.80 -13.69
CA PRO A 107 23.84 -0.52 -13.53
C PRO A 107 22.77 -1.60 -13.29
N THR A 108 23.14 -2.86 -13.43
CA THR A 108 22.26 -3.97 -13.01
C THR A 108 21.88 -3.81 -11.54
N ASN A 109 20.60 -3.93 -11.24
CA ASN A 109 19.95 -3.64 -9.96
C ASN A 109 20.11 -2.19 -9.47
N GLY A 110 20.62 -1.28 -10.31
CA GLY A 110 20.67 0.14 -10.04
C GLY A 110 19.34 0.82 -10.33
N THR A 111 19.12 1.96 -9.67
CA THR A 111 17.95 2.81 -9.87
C THR A 111 18.39 4.21 -10.27
N VAL A 112 17.79 4.77 -11.32
CA VAL A 112 17.87 6.20 -11.62
C VAL A 112 16.52 6.86 -11.34
N SER A 113 16.54 8.00 -10.66
CA SER A 113 15.34 8.80 -10.40
C SER A 113 15.35 10.05 -11.26
N VAL A 114 14.28 10.23 -12.02
CA VAL A 114 14.03 11.40 -12.86
C VAL A 114 12.65 11.97 -12.53
N GLY A 115 12.30 13.11 -13.08
CA GLY A 115 10.97 13.66 -12.86
C GLY A 115 10.60 14.73 -13.86
N PHE A 116 9.35 15.19 -13.77
CA PHE A 116 8.85 16.23 -14.64
C PHE A 116 7.67 16.95 -14.02
N ASN A 117 7.45 18.18 -14.48
CA ASN A 117 6.16 18.85 -14.44
C ASN A 117 5.39 18.50 -15.71
N GLY A 118 4.12 18.18 -15.54
CA GLY A 118 3.19 17.91 -16.62
C GLY A 118 1.96 18.79 -16.56
N SER A 119 1.28 18.93 -17.69
CA SER A 119 -0.06 19.51 -17.78
C SER A 119 -1.12 18.41 -17.80
N TRP A 120 -2.32 18.70 -17.31
CA TRP A 120 -3.49 17.83 -17.45
C TRP A 120 -4.76 18.67 -17.60
N ASN A 121 -5.86 18.05 -18.02
CA ASN A 121 -7.09 18.73 -18.41
C ASN A 121 -8.07 19.03 -17.26
N ASN A 122 -7.64 18.91 -16.00
CA ASN A 122 -8.47 19.06 -14.80
C ASN A 122 -9.63 18.06 -14.65
N SER A 123 -9.72 17.03 -15.51
CA SER A 123 -10.76 16.01 -15.44
C SER A 123 -10.25 14.72 -14.77
N ALA A 124 -9.17 14.15 -15.29
CA ALA A 124 -8.54 12.98 -14.69
C ALA A 124 -7.02 13.01 -14.92
N ASN A 125 -6.24 12.66 -13.89
CA ASN A 125 -4.79 12.49 -13.99
C ASN A 125 -4.37 11.04 -13.67
N PRO A 126 -4.76 10.07 -14.51
CA PRO A 126 -4.33 8.70 -14.40
C PRO A 126 -2.87 8.59 -14.79
N VAL A 127 -2.04 8.55 -13.79
CA VAL A 127 -0.86 7.71 -13.74
C VAL A 127 -0.79 6.52 -14.75
N PRO A 128 0.31 6.35 -15.52
CA PRO A 128 0.39 5.37 -16.62
C PRO A 128 0.39 3.90 -16.16
N ALA A 129 -0.31 3.05 -16.93
CA ALA A 129 -0.53 1.63 -16.60
C ALA A 129 0.55 0.66 -17.11
N SER A 130 1.45 1.11 -17.99
CA SER A 130 2.55 0.29 -18.52
C SER A 130 3.74 1.17 -18.88
N PHE A 131 4.95 0.65 -18.67
CA PHE A 131 6.19 1.29 -19.09
C PHE A 131 7.05 0.27 -19.85
N THR A 132 7.83 0.74 -20.81
CA THR A 132 8.88 -0.06 -21.47
C THR A 132 10.22 0.65 -21.35
N LEU A 133 11.28 -0.08 -21.00
CA LEU A 133 12.66 0.40 -21.02
C LEU A 133 13.38 -0.23 -22.22
N ASN A 134 13.87 0.60 -23.14
CA ASN A 134 14.55 0.17 -24.37
C ASN A 134 13.74 -0.86 -25.20
N GLY A 135 12.41 -0.75 -25.19
CA GLY A 135 11.50 -1.65 -25.89
C GLY A 135 11.07 -2.88 -25.09
N THR A 136 11.67 -3.14 -23.93
CA THR A 136 11.27 -4.24 -23.04
C THR A 136 10.25 -3.77 -22.01
N VAL A 137 9.13 -4.48 -21.86
CA VAL A 137 8.10 -4.16 -20.86
C VAL A 137 8.66 -4.26 -19.44
N CYS A 138 8.44 -3.24 -18.63
CA CYS A 138 8.74 -3.28 -17.20
C CYS A 138 7.69 -4.14 -16.49
N THR A 139 8.05 -5.39 -16.19
CA THR A 139 7.19 -6.36 -15.50
C THR A 139 7.33 -6.28 -13.97
N GLY A 140 8.29 -5.50 -13.46
CA GLY A 140 8.31 -5.06 -12.07
C GLY A 140 7.32 -3.91 -11.88
N SER A 141 6.17 -4.23 -11.31
CA SER A 141 5.04 -3.38 -10.94
C SER A 141 5.07 -1.92 -11.39
N VAL A 142 4.36 -1.72 -12.49
CA VAL A 142 3.51 -0.58 -12.79
C VAL A 142 2.69 0.04 -11.67
N THR A 143 3.18 0.88 -10.76
CA THR A 143 2.24 1.51 -9.80
C THR A 143 1.36 2.50 -10.55
N SER A 144 0.11 2.10 -10.91
CA SER A 144 -1.09 2.96 -10.94
C SER A 144 -2.39 2.50 -11.64
N PRO A 145 -3.59 2.95 -11.19
CA PRO A 145 -4.84 2.77 -11.94
C PRO A 145 -5.42 4.04 -12.62
N ALA A 146 -6.17 3.78 -13.70
CA ALA A 146 -6.51 4.64 -14.84
C ALA A 146 -7.98 5.18 -14.87
N PRO A 147 -8.41 6.00 -15.86
CA PRO A 147 -9.68 6.74 -15.89
C PRO A 147 -10.80 5.98 -16.64
N SER A 148 -12.07 6.45 -16.57
CA SER A 148 -13.08 6.10 -17.59
C SER A 148 -14.12 7.20 -17.81
N ALA A 149 -14.63 7.27 -19.05
CA ALA A 149 -15.21 8.42 -19.74
C ALA A 149 -16.76 8.47 -19.80
N THR A 150 -17.35 9.67 -19.96
CA THR A 150 -18.51 9.92 -20.85
C THR A 150 -18.72 11.41 -21.16
N ARG A 151 -19.38 11.68 -22.31
CA ARG A 151 -19.48 12.92 -23.11
C ARG A 151 -20.83 13.64 -22.86
N SER A 152 -20.89 14.99 -22.74
CA SER A 152 -21.88 15.89 -23.44
C SER A 152 -21.93 17.36 -22.93
N THR A 153 -21.84 18.29 -23.91
CA THR A 153 -22.42 19.66 -24.12
C THR A 153 -22.24 20.87 -23.15
N ALA A 154 -21.84 21.99 -23.76
CA ALA A 154 -21.58 23.37 -23.28
C ALA A 154 -22.85 24.18 -22.86
N PRO A 155 -22.82 25.42 -22.28
CA PRO A 155 -22.02 26.60 -22.70
C PRO A 155 -21.35 27.48 -21.60
N SER A 156 -20.45 28.38 -22.06
CA SER A 156 -19.81 29.53 -21.37
C SER A 156 -20.84 30.66 -21.04
N PRO A 157 -20.60 31.72 -20.20
CA PRO A 157 -19.31 32.38 -19.89
C PRO A 157 -19.10 32.98 -18.47
N SER A 158 -17.89 33.56 -18.26
CA SER A 158 -17.61 34.84 -17.57
C SER A 158 -16.86 34.86 -16.21
N ARG A 159 -15.73 35.58 -16.24
CA ARG A 159 -15.04 36.39 -15.21
C ARG A 159 -14.23 35.73 -14.09
N SER A 160 -12.91 35.84 -14.28
CA SER A 160 -11.95 36.56 -13.41
C SER A 160 -12.09 36.43 -11.89
N VAL A 161 -11.17 35.69 -11.24
CA VAL A 161 -10.51 36.11 -9.98
C VAL A 161 -9.13 35.42 -9.89
N THR A 162 -8.07 36.20 -9.77
CA THR A 162 -6.76 35.76 -9.25
C THR A 162 -6.83 35.71 -7.72
N PRO A 163 -6.35 34.64 -7.06
CA PRO A 163 -5.33 34.84 -6.00
C PRO A 163 -4.29 33.69 -6.01
N SER A 164 -2.97 33.93 -5.87
CA SER A 164 -2.21 34.24 -4.65
C SER A 164 -2.47 33.29 -3.46
N PRO A 165 -1.43 32.94 -2.66
CA PRO A 165 -1.30 31.63 -2.00
C PRO A 165 -2.31 31.50 -0.85
N SER A 166 -3.16 30.47 -0.94
CA SER A 166 -4.19 30.19 0.04
C SER A 166 -3.68 29.20 1.07
N SER A 167 -3.46 29.70 2.29
CA SER A 167 -3.26 28.97 3.54
C SER A 167 -4.54 28.26 4.02
N ASN A 168 -5.39 27.73 3.12
CA ASN A 168 -6.67 27.19 3.54
C ASN A 168 -6.48 25.80 4.17
N PRO A 169 -6.75 25.65 5.47
CA PRO A 169 -6.76 24.35 6.08
C PRO A 169 -7.98 23.60 5.51
N GLY A 170 -7.81 22.39 4.97
CA GLY A 170 -8.92 21.62 4.40
C GLY A 170 -10.14 21.59 5.33
N THR A 171 -11.33 21.74 4.76
CA THR A 171 -12.60 21.60 5.49
C THR A 171 -12.72 20.22 6.09
N VAL A 172 -13.14 20.12 7.35
CA VAL A 172 -13.36 18.84 8.03
C VAL A 172 -14.33 17.98 7.21
N PRO A 173 -14.02 16.70 6.94
CA PRO A 173 -14.94 15.80 6.29
C PRO A 173 -16.26 15.74 7.05
N THR A 174 -17.37 15.97 6.35
CA THR A 174 -18.71 15.85 6.91
C THR A 174 -19.17 14.40 6.87
N TRP A 175 -19.80 13.93 7.94
CA TRP A 175 -20.39 12.59 7.97
C TRP A 175 -21.43 12.44 6.85
N PRO A 176 -21.38 11.37 6.05
CA PRO A 176 -22.29 11.22 4.93
C PRO A 176 -23.69 10.78 5.39
N THR A 177 -24.68 11.07 4.56
CA THR A 177 -26.00 10.46 4.67
C THR A 177 -26.01 9.11 3.94
N LYS A 178 -26.54 8.07 4.59
CA LYS A 178 -26.71 6.76 3.94
C LYS A 178 -27.71 6.85 2.78
N SER A 179 -27.42 6.15 1.69
CA SER A 179 -28.34 6.02 0.55
C SER A 179 -29.39 4.91 0.72
N GLY A 180 -29.22 4.08 1.74
CA GLY A 180 -30.07 2.95 2.08
C GLY A 180 -29.34 1.99 3.01
N ASP A 181 -30.00 0.91 3.42
CA ASP A 181 -29.38 -0.16 4.22
C ASP A 181 -29.10 -1.40 3.35
N ALA A 182 -28.06 -2.14 3.71
CA ALA A 182 -27.71 -3.43 3.14
C ALA A 182 -27.41 -4.41 4.29
N GLY A 183 -28.00 -5.60 4.24
CA GLY A 183 -27.72 -6.66 5.21
C GLY A 183 -26.45 -7.45 4.86
N LEU A 184 -25.98 -8.24 5.83
CA LEU A 184 -24.94 -9.27 5.67
C LEU A 184 -25.57 -10.68 5.79
N PRO A 185 -26.46 -11.10 4.86
CA PRO A 185 -27.28 -12.31 5.04
C PRO A 185 -26.47 -13.60 5.12
N ASN A 186 -25.24 -13.61 4.60
CA ASN A 186 -24.34 -14.76 4.59
C ASN A 186 -23.05 -14.50 5.39
N GLY A 187 -23.05 -13.52 6.30
CA GLY A 187 -21.85 -13.09 7.02
C GLY A 187 -20.91 -12.25 6.16
N THR A 188 -19.59 -12.46 6.31
CA THR A 188 -18.51 -11.70 5.66
C THR A 188 -18.68 -11.62 4.13
N ILE A 189 -18.60 -10.40 3.59
CA ILE A 189 -18.58 -10.16 2.14
C ILE A 189 -17.16 -10.25 1.61
N GLN A 190 -16.94 -11.20 0.70
CA GLN A 190 -15.68 -11.39 0.00
C GLN A 190 -15.57 -10.45 -1.21
N VAL A 191 -14.45 -9.72 -1.35
CA VAL A 191 -14.20 -8.74 -2.41
C VAL A 191 -12.88 -9.03 -3.12
N SER A 192 -12.93 -9.37 -4.41
CA SER A 192 -11.72 -9.65 -5.23
C SER A 192 -11.37 -8.57 -6.26
N GLY A 193 -12.27 -7.60 -6.46
CA GLY A 193 -12.11 -6.50 -7.42
C GLY A 193 -12.52 -5.18 -6.79
N VAL A 194 -13.40 -4.42 -7.46
CA VAL A 194 -13.95 -3.18 -6.91
C VAL A 194 -15.35 -3.45 -6.36
N PHE A 195 -15.55 -3.19 -5.08
CA PHE A 195 -16.86 -3.10 -4.45
C PHE A 195 -17.23 -1.64 -4.23
N ASP A 196 -18.30 -1.17 -4.89
CA ASP A 196 -18.89 0.14 -4.64
C ASP A 196 -20.19 -0.06 -3.84
N GLY A 197 -20.19 0.34 -2.57
CA GLY A 197 -21.35 0.24 -1.69
C GLY A 197 -22.42 1.28 -1.96
N GLY A 198 -22.17 2.26 -2.84
CA GLY A 198 -23.13 3.31 -3.20
C GLY A 198 -23.58 4.17 -2.01
N MET A 199 -22.74 4.32 -0.98
CA MET A 199 -23.04 4.93 0.32
C MET A 199 -24.16 4.23 1.10
N LYS A 200 -24.39 2.93 0.87
CA LYS A 200 -25.28 2.14 1.72
C LYS A 200 -24.63 1.86 3.07
N ARG A 201 -25.48 1.72 4.08
CA ARG A 201 -25.12 1.27 5.43
C ARG A 201 -25.18 -0.25 5.50
N TYR A 202 -24.03 -0.88 5.73
CA TYR A 202 -23.87 -2.31 5.93
C TYR A 202 -23.87 -2.60 7.41
N CYS A 203 -24.66 -3.60 7.81
CA CYS A 203 -24.79 -4.05 9.18
C CYS A 203 -25.51 -5.41 9.17
N CYS A 204 -25.37 -6.27 10.18
CA CYS A 204 -24.57 -6.15 11.39
C CYS A 204 -23.90 -7.51 11.63
N ILE A 205 -22.65 -7.52 12.12
CA ILE A 205 -21.93 -8.76 12.48
C ILE A 205 -21.23 -8.57 13.83
N GLY A 206 -21.11 -9.65 14.61
CA GLY A 206 -20.56 -9.61 15.97
C GLY A 206 -21.52 -9.05 17.02
N ASP A 207 -21.00 -8.84 18.23
CA ASP A 207 -21.75 -8.40 19.42
C ASP A 207 -21.37 -6.97 19.88
N GLY A 208 -20.44 -6.31 19.17
CA GLY A 208 -19.90 -5.00 19.53
C GLY A 208 -18.84 -5.04 20.63
N GLY A 209 -18.40 -6.23 21.06
CA GLY A 209 -17.30 -6.40 22.00
C GLY A 209 -15.92 -6.28 21.36
N GLN A 210 -14.87 -6.32 22.19
CA GLN A 210 -13.45 -6.25 21.80
C GLN A 210 -12.79 -7.64 21.64
N SER A 211 -13.58 -8.68 21.33
CA SER A 211 -13.05 -10.06 21.22
C SER A 211 -12.31 -10.24 19.90
N GLU A 212 -11.06 -10.75 19.93
CA GLU A 212 -10.21 -10.99 18.75
C GLU A 212 -10.70 -12.10 17.78
N SER A 213 -11.90 -12.64 18.00
CA SER A 213 -12.44 -13.78 17.24
C SER A 213 -13.68 -13.43 16.43
N GLN A 214 -13.99 -12.14 16.27
CA GLN A 214 -15.15 -11.72 15.49
C GLN A 214 -14.83 -11.77 14.00
N ASP A 215 -15.81 -12.19 13.19
CA ASP A 215 -15.67 -12.18 11.74
C ASP A 215 -15.66 -10.73 11.22
N PRO A 216 -14.84 -10.41 10.19
CA PRO A 216 -14.91 -9.11 9.54
C PRO A 216 -16.20 -8.99 8.72
N MET A 217 -16.68 -7.77 8.53
CA MET A 217 -17.81 -7.50 7.62
C MET A 217 -17.41 -7.68 6.16
N PHE A 218 -16.17 -7.31 5.82
CA PHE A 218 -15.62 -7.42 4.47
C PHE A 218 -14.22 -8.02 4.51
N GLU A 219 -13.94 -8.89 3.55
CA GLU A 219 -12.61 -9.45 3.33
C GLU A 219 -12.18 -9.14 1.90
N LEU A 220 -11.09 -8.39 1.79
CA LEU A 220 -10.54 -7.88 0.54
C LEU A 220 -9.35 -8.72 0.12
N ALA A 221 -9.45 -9.35 -1.05
CA ALA A 221 -8.32 -10.01 -1.68
C ALA A 221 -7.22 -9.00 -2.03
N ASN A 222 -6.02 -9.49 -2.31
CA ASN A 222 -4.93 -8.65 -2.78
C ASN A 222 -5.31 -7.86 -4.06
N GLY A 223 -5.11 -6.55 -4.03
CA GLY A 223 -5.46 -5.60 -5.08
C GLY A 223 -6.91 -5.10 -5.04
N ALA A 224 -7.75 -5.62 -4.14
CA ALA A 224 -9.17 -5.26 -4.09
C ALA A 224 -9.38 -3.83 -3.59
N THR A 225 -10.48 -3.22 -4.03
CA THR A 225 -10.93 -1.89 -3.62
C THR A 225 -12.33 -1.98 -3.06
N ILE A 226 -12.55 -1.39 -1.88
CA ILE A 226 -13.88 -1.10 -1.37
C ILE A 226 -14.07 0.41 -1.33
N LYS A 227 -15.24 0.89 -1.77
CA LYS A 227 -15.54 2.31 -1.75
C LYS A 227 -16.99 2.64 -1.48
N ASN A 228 -17.22 3.84 -0.95
CA ASN A 228 -18.55 4.40 -0.70
C ASN A 228 -19.40 3.48 0.19
N VAL A 229 -18.90 3.16 1.38
CA VAL A 229 -19.55 2.23 2.31
C VAL A 229 -19.70 2.92 3.66
N ILE A 230 -20.85 2.74 4.30
CA ILE A 230 -21.04 3.08 5.70
C ILE A 230 -21.15 1.77 6.48
N LEU A 231 -20.36 1.60 7.53
CA LEU A 231 -20.39 0.42 8.41
C LEU A 231 -21.08 0.83 9.70
N GLY A 232 -22.22 0.20 9.95
CA GLY A 232 -23.00 0.39 11.15
C GLY A 232 -22.61 -0.58 12.27
N SER A 233 -22.95 -0.23 13.50
CA SER A 233 -22.75 -1.08 14.68
C SER A 233 -23.81 -2.19 14.80
N PRO A 234 -23.46 -3.41 15.26
CA PRO A 234 -22.08 -3.89 15.47
C PRO A 234 -21.37 -4.21 14.16
N ALA A 235 -20.08 -3.87 14.12
CA ALA A 235 -19.25 -3.91 12.92
C ALA A 235 -18.21 -5.06 12.91
N GLY A 236 -18.31 -6.02 13.82
CA GLY A 236 -17.35 -7.12 13.95
C GLY A 236 -15.89 -6.65 14.04
N ASP A 237 -15.02 -7.35 13.31
CA ASP A 237 -13.63 -6.96 13.04
C ASP A 237 -13.50 -6.19 11.71
N GLY A 238 -14.50 -5.33 11.43
CA GLY A 238 -14.46 -4.33 10.37
C GLY A 238 -14.14 -4.88 8.96
N ILE A 239 -13.02 -4.44 8.40
CA ILE A 239 -12.55 -4.82 7.07
C ILE A 239 -11.18 -5.51 7.16
N HIS A 240 -11.04 -6.70 6.60
CA HIS A 240 -9.76 -7.37 6.46
C HIS A 240 -9.18 -7.18 5.07
N CYS A 241 -7.90 -6.78 4.98
CA CYS A 241 -7.15 -6.75 3.74
C CYS A 241 -6.12 -7.89 3.72
N LEU A 242 -6.40 -8.95 2.96
CA LEU A 242 -5.56 -10.15 2.86
C LEU A 242 -4.23 -9.90 2.11
N GLY A 243 -4.22 -8.87 1.27
CA GLY A 243 -3.05 -8.35 0.59
C GLY A 243 -3.11 -6.83 0.56
N THR A 244 -2.38 -6.20 -0.35
CA THR A 244 -2.55 -4.75 -0.56
C THR A 244 -3.99 -4.46 -0.95
N CYS A 245 -4.61 -3.43 -0.41
CA CYS A 245 -6.01 -3.09 -0.69
C CYS A 245 -6.21 -1.58 -0.76
N THR A 246 -7.34 -1.14 -1.31
CA THR A 246 -7.77 0.25 -1.24
C THR A 246 -9.13 0.36 -0.55
N ILE A 247 -9.21 1.20 0.47
CA ILE A 247 -10.42 1.54 1.20
C ILE A 247 -10.65 3.03 0.95
N GLN A 248 -11.69 3.36 0.19
CA GLN A 248 -11.92 4.73 -0.27
C GLN A 248 -13.31 5.23 0.15
N ASN A 249 -13.38 6.36 0.85
CA ASN A 249 -14.64 6.95 1.28
C ASN A 249 -15.51 5.94 2.06
N VAL A 250 -14.91 5.29 3.05
CA VAL A 250 -15.58 4.33 3.94
C VAL A 250 -15.73 4.94 5.34
N TRP A 251 -16.89 4.74 5.94
CA TRP A 251 -17.30 5.43 7.16
C TRP A 251 -17.78 4.46 8.24
N TRP A 252 -17.11 4.40 9.38
CA TRP A 252 -17.46 3.54 10.51
C TRP A 252 -18.18 4.35 11.59
N GLU A 253 -19.49 4.16 11.71
CA GLU A 253 -20.31 4.86 12.71
C GLU A 253 -19.87 4.54 14.14
N ASP A 254 -19.43 3.30 14.34
CA ASP A 254 -18.92 2.74 15.58
C ASP A 254 -17.96 1.61 15.20
N VAL A 255 -16.71 1.70 15.64
CA VAL A 255 -15.71 0.67 15.38
C VAL A 255 -15.94 -0.48 16.35
N GLY A 256 -15.97 -1.71 15.82
CA GLY A 256 -16.05 -2.92 16.63
C GLY A 256 -14.72 -3.21 17.32
N GLU A 257 -14.07 -4.33 16.97
CA GLU A 257 -12.71 -4.60 17.43
C GLU A 257 -11.74 -3.64 16.73
N ASP A 258 -11.60 -3.76 15.40
CA ASP A 258 -10.88 -2.84 14.53
C ASP A 258 -11.77 -2.31 13.39
N ALA A 259 -11.42 -1.13 12.85
CA ALA A 259 -12.11 -0.62 11.66
C ALA A 259 -11.61 -1.33 10.41
N ALA A 260 -10.28 -1.48 10.30
CA ALA A 260 -9.67 -2.34 9.30
C ALA A 260 -8.34 -2.94 9.77
N THR A 261 -8.12 -4.18 9.34
CA THR A 261 -6.94 -4.99 9.66
C THR A 261 -6.17 -5.35 8.39
N PHE A 262 -4.91 -4.92 8.30
CA PHE A 262 -4.02 -5.14 7.17
C PHE A 262 -3.14 -6.37 7.39
N LEU A 263 -3.34 -7.40 6.56
CA LEU A 263 -2.72 -8.73 6.68
C LEU A 263 -1.68 -9.01 5.58
N GLN A 264 -1.42 -8.06 4.68
CA GLN A 264 -0.51 -8.25 3.54
C GLN A 264 0.90 -8.73 3.95
N THR A 265 1.47 -9.72 3.27
CA THR A 265 2.81 -10.26 3.61
C THR A 265 3.84 -10.13 2.48
N ASN A 266 3.42 -9.62 1.33
CA ASN A 266 4.27 -9.44 0.14
C ASN A 266 4.78 -8.00 -0.02
N GLY A 267 4.77 -7.21 1.06
CA GLY A 267 5.08 -5.79 1.04
C GLY A 267 3.99 -4.97 0.35
N GLY A 268 4.41 -3.92 -0.36
CA GLY A 268 3.50 -3.03 -1.07
C GLY A 268 2.84 -2.00 -0.15
N THR A 269 1.78 -1.35 -0.65
CA THR A 269 1.05 -0.31 0.08
C THR A 269 -0.45 -0.56 0.00
N SER A 270 -1.10 -0.56 1.16
CA SER A 270 -2.56 -0.43 1.26
C SER A 270 -2.95 1.02 1.47
N TYR A 271 -4.09 1.43 0.91
CA TYR A 271 -4.51 2.83 0.90
C TYR A 271 -5.84 3.02 1.63
N ILE A 272 -5.87 3.99 2.54
CA ILE A 272 -7.08 4.61 3.07
C ILE A 272 -7.19 6.01 2.42
N ILE A 273 -8.28 6.26 1.70
CA ILE A 273 -8.49 7.51 0.95
C ILE A 273 -9.83 8.12 1.32
N GLY A 274 -9.80 9.19 2.11
CA GLY A 274 -11.01 9.80 2.65
C GLY A 274 -11.73 8.88 3.64
N GLY A 275 -12.96 9.23 4.00
CA GLY A 275 -13.76 8.46 4.96
C GLY A 275 -13.55 8.91 6.40
N GLY A 276 -14.08 8.13 7.33
CA GLY A 276 -13.88 8.39 8.75
C GLY A 276 -14.35 7.31 9.69
N ALA A 277 -13.88 7.35 10.93
CA ALA A 277 -14.25 6.38 11.96
C ALA A 277 -14.54 7.06 13.30
N LYS A 278 -15.45 6.48 14.06
CA LYS A 278 -15.81 6.89 15.42
C LYS A 278 -15.71 5.72 16.38
N SER A 279 -15.47 6.03 17.65
CA SER A 279 -15.67 5.11 18.78
C SER A 279 -14.81 3.84 18.75
N ALA A 280 -13.55 3.95 18.34
CA ALA A 280 -12.61 2.82 18.41
C ALA A 280 -12.00 2.73 19.81
N SER A 281 -12.42 1.74 20.60
CA SER A 281 -11.96 1.59 21.99
C SER A 281 -10.43 1.49 22.12
N ASP A 282 -9.76 0.70 21.26
CA ASP A 282 -8.29 0.68 21.19
C ASP A 282 -7.75 1.29 19.91
N LYS A 283 -8.00 0.69 18.74
CA LYS A 283 -7.35 1.07 17.49
C LYS A 283 -8.33 1.10 16.32
N VAL A 284 -8.15 2.05 15.41
CA VAL A 284 -8.94 2.13 14.17
C VAL A 284 -8.33 1.20 13.13
N PHE A 285 -7.03 1.36 12.88
CA PHE A 285 -6.30 0.58 11.89
C PHE A 285 -5.23 -0.29 12.53
N GLN A 286 -5.37 -1.59 12.36
CA GLN A 286 -4.40 -2.58 12.80
C GLN A 286 -3.56 -3.08 11.63
N HIS A 287 -2.24 -3.07 11.77
CA HIS A 287 -1.33 -3.55 10.75
C HIS A 287 -0.57 -4.77 11.25
N ASN A 288 -1.03 -5.95 10.87
CA ASN A 288 -0.43 -7.24 11.24
C ASN A 288 0.59 -7.71 10.20
N GLY A 289 0.36 -7.39 8.92
CA GLY A 289 1.21 -7.69 7.77
C GLY A 289 2.52 -6.87 7.71
N ASN A 290 3.18 -6.85 6.56
CA ASN A 290 4.34 -6.01 6.25
C ASN A 290 4.01 -4.95 5.20
N GLY A 291 5.00 -4.10 4.87
CA GLY A 291 4.82 -3.06 3.86
C GLY A 291 4.27 -1.77 4.47
N THR A 292 3.41 -1.07 3.74
CA THR A 292 2.97 0.28 4.08
C THR A 292 1.46 0.41 4.14
N VAL A 293 0.95 1.22 5.07
CA VAL A 293 -0.41 1.74 5.03
C VAL A 293 -0.35 3.24 4.78
N ASN A 294 -0.99 3.73 3.74
CA ASN A 294 -1.08 5.15 3.41
C ASN A 294 -2.48 5.65 3.75
N ILE A 295 -2.58 6.60 4.68
CA ILE A 295 -3.83 7.15 5.20
C ILE A 295 -3.91 8.61 4.79
N SER A 296 -4.89 8.94 3.96
CA SER A 296 -5.05 10.30 3.46
C SER A 296 -6.50 10.78 3.59
N GLY A 297 -6.71 12.04 3.98
CA GLY A 297 -8.05 12.63 3.97
C GLY A 297 -9.03 12.07 5.02
N PHE A 298 -8.54 11.33 6.02
CA PHE A 298 -9.38 10.57 6.95
C PHE A 298 -9.81 11.40 8.18
N TYR A 299 -11.05 11.22 8.62
CA TYR A 299 -11.56 11.78 9.87
C TYR A 299 -11.62 10.73 10.97
N VAL A 300 -11.06 11.02 12.15
CA VAL A 300 -11.13 10.14 13.32
C VAL A 300 -11.56 10.91 14.57
N GLU A 301 -12.49 10.30 15.31
CA GLU A 301 -13.04 10.85 16.55
C GLU A 301 -13.25 9.73 17.56
N ASN A 302 -12.97 10.01 18.83
CA ASN A 302 -13.15 9.09 19.95
C ASN A 302 -12.44 7.74 19.73
N ALA A 303 -11.12 7.76 19.65
CA ALA A 303 -10.32 6.56 19.41
C ALA A 303 -9.10 6.46 20.32
N GLY A 304 -8.69 5.25 20.71
CA GLY A 304 -7.40 5.06 21.38
C GLY A 304 -6.24 5.44 20.44
N LYS A 305 -6.19 4.80 19.26
CA LYS A 305 -5.16 5.02 18.23
C LYS A 305 -5.76 5.03 16.84
N LEU A 306 -5.32 5.94 15.96
CA LEU A 306 -5.70 5.86 14.55
C LEU A 306 -4.99 4.67 13.86
N TYR A 307 -3.70 4.47 14.12
CA TYR A 307 -2.93 3.38 13.52
C TYR A 307 -2.05 2.67 14.56
N ARG A 308 -2.02 1.34 14.51
CA ARG A 308 -1.10 0.51 15.30
C ARG A 308 -0.42 -0.55 14.43
N ALA A 309 0.91 -0.52 14.42
CA ALA A 309 1.72 -1.64 13.94
C ALA A 309 1.69 -2.76 14.98
N CYS A 310 1.23 -3.97 14.63
CA CYS A 310 1.08 -5.04 15.61
C CYS A 310 2.37 -5.29 16.39
N GLY A 311 2.32 -5.24 17.72
CA GLY A 311 3.50 -5.27 18.57
C GLY A 311 3.90 -6.64 19.10
N ASN A 312 2.99 -7.62 19.09
CA ASN A 312 3.19 -8.98 19.63
C ASN A 312 2.54 -10.06 18.75
N CYS A 313 2.40 -9.78 17.45
CA CYS A 313 1.89 -10.75 16.48
C CYS A 313 2.77 -11.99 16.40
N THR A 314 2.19 -13.11 15.94
CA THR A 314 2.91 -14.38 15.69
C THR A 314 4.16 -14.16 14.84
N ASN A 315 4.05 -13.31 13.80
CA ASN A 315 5.16 -12.91 12.96
C ASN A 315 5.48 -11.43 13.20
N SER A 316 6.76 -11.13 13.33
CA SER A 316 7.28 -9.76 13.39
C SER A 316 7.66 -9.28 12.01
N TYR A 317 7.21 -8.09 11.64
CA TYR A 317 7.51 -7.48 10.36
C TYR A 317 7.95 -6.04 10.57
N GLN A 318 8.74 -5.54 9.61
CA GLN A 318 8.90 -4.11 9.40
C GLN A 318 7.64 -3.56 8.75
N ARG A 319 7.06 -2.51 9.35
CA ARG A 319 5.82 -1.88 8.92
C ARG A 319 5.97 -0.38 8.82
N ASN A 320 5.37 0.19 7.80
CA ASN A 320 5.42 1.63 7.56
C ASN A 320 4.01 2.22 7.52
N VAL A 321 3.90 3.47 7.94
CA VAL A 321 2.68 4.26 7.77
C VAL A 321 3.00 5.65 7.25
N VAL A 322 2.19 6.12 6.32
CA VAL A 322 2.21 7.51 5.83
C VAL A 322 0.83 8.09 6.11
N ILE A 323 0.77 9.18 6.85
CA ILE A 323 -0.48 9.81 7.28
C ILE A 323 -0.47 11.26 6.82
N ASP A 324 -1.43 11.61 5.97
CA ASP A 324 -1.48 12.92 5.36
C ASP A 324 -2.89 13.51 5.38
N ASN A 325 -3.02 14.80 5.71
CA ASN A 325 -4.29 15.52 5.61
C ASN A 325 -5.42 14.79 6.37
N VAL A 326 -5.19 14.45 7.64
CA VAL A 326 -6.17 13.78 8.51
C VAL A 326 -6.72 14.75 9.55
N TRP A 327 -7.91 14.48 10.06
CA TRP A 327 -8.56 15.23 11.13
C TRP A 327 -8.75 14.35 12.35
N VAL A 328 -8.13 14.73 13.45
CA VAL A 328 -7.98 13.94 14.67
C VAL A 328 -8.62 14.70 15.82
N LYS A 329 -9.84 14.32 16.19
CA LYS A 329 -10.65 15.13 17.12
C LYS A 329 -10.43 14.77 18.58
N THR A 330 -10.78 13.55 18.97
CA THR A 330 -10.64 13.01 20.33
C THR A 330 -9.95 11.65 20.29
N THR A 331 -8.74 11.63 19.73
CA THR A 331 -7.93 10.42 19.61
C THR A 331 -6.64 10.57 20.39
N SER A 332 -6.30 9.58 21.21
CA SER A 332 -5.13 9.67 22.10
C SER A 332 -3.82 9.63 21.35
N VAL A 333 -3.69 8.74 20.35
CA VAL A 333 -2.46 8.57 19.56
C VAL A 333 -2.77 8.51 18.06
N VAL A 334 -2.02 9.21 17.22
CA VAL A 334 -2.19 9.09 15.76
C VAL A 334 -1.57 7.78 15.26
N ALA A 335 -0.30 7.50 15.55
CA ALA A 335 0.31 6.21 15.20
C ALA A 335 1.19 5.63 16.31
N GLY A 336 1.11 4.31 16.51
CA GLY A 336 2.03 3.55 17.37
C GLY A 336 2.87 2.54 16.57
N ILE A 337 4.21 2.69 16.59
CA ILE A 337 5.16 1.89 15.79
C ILE A 337 6.18 1.13 16.64
N ASN A 338 6.75 0.03 16.11
CA ASN A 338 7.76 -0.79 16.79
C ASN A 338 9.15 -0.54 16.21
N THR A 339 9.96 0.26 16.90
CA THR A 339 11.24 0.78 16.36
C THR A 339 12.30 -0.31 16.17
N ASN A 340 12.32 -1.34 17.03
CA ASN A 340 13.26 -2.46 16.96
C ASN A 340 13.05 -3.37 15.74
N TRP A 341 11.92 -3.24 15.04
CA TRP A 341 11.65 -3.92 13.78
C TRP A 341 11.81 -3.01 12.56
N GLY A 342 12.29 -1.78 12.77
CA GLY A 342 12.54 -0.82 11.70
C GLY A 342 11.28 -0.08 11.23
N ASP A 343 10.18 -0.12 12.00
CA ASP A 343 8.95 0.54 11.60
C ASP A 343 9.16 2.05 11.41
N THR A 344 8.47 2.64 10.44
CA THR A 344 8.49 4.09 10.24
C THR A 344 7.09 4.70 10.10
N ALA A 345 6.92 5.92 10.59
CA ALA A 345 5.70 6.71 10.48
C ALA A 345 6.04 8.12 9.96
N ARG A 346 5.38 8.54 8.87
CA ARG A 346 5.51 9.87 8.27
C ARG A 346 4.21 10.63 8.37
N PHE A 347 4.27 11.89 8.75
CA PHE A 347 3.08 12.70 8.97
C PHE A 347 3.19 14.05 8.29
N THR A 348 2.13 14.45 7.58
CA THR A 348 1.96 15.78 7.00
C THR A 348 0.53 16.26 7.17
N ARG A 349 0.33 17.55 7.46
CA ARG A 349 -1.02 18.17 7.54
C ARG A 349 -1.97 17.44 8.50
N ILE A 350 -1.51 17.14 9.71
CA ILE A 350 -2.31 16.48 10.75
C ILE A 350 -3.10 17.53 11.51
N ASN A 351 -4.42 17.55 11.34
CA ASN A 351 -5.30 18.49 12.01
C ASN A 351 -5.73 17.91 13.36
N VAL A 352 -5.16 18.41 14.45
CA VAL A 352 -5.46 17.92 15.82
C VAL A 352 -6.35 18.92 16.55
N TYR A 353 -7.40 18.44 17.21
CA TYR A 353 -8.29 19.28 18.03
C TYR A 353 -7.98 19.17 19.52
N SER A 354 -7.33 18.09 19.95
CA SER A 354 -6.86 17.94 21.32
C SER A 354 -5.35 18.19 21.41
N THR A 355 -4.94 19.02 22.36
CA THR A 355 -3.52 19.24 22.68
C THR A 355 -2.86 18.04 23.37
N SER A 356 -3.66 17.08 23.86
CA SER A 356 -3.16 15.84 24.47
C SER A 356 -2.89 14.73 23.45
N THR A 357 -3.26 14.91 22.18
CA THR A 357 -3.04 13.91 21.14
C THR A 357 -1.55 13.73 20.87
N ILE A 358 -1.05 12.51 21.02
CA ILE A 358 0.31 12.13 20.69
C ILE A 358 0.37 11.76 19.20
N ILE A 359 1.29 12.37 18.44
CA ILE A 359 1.40 12.10 17.00
C ILE A 359 2.01 10.72 16.72
N CYS A 360 3.10 10.38 17.40
CA CYS A 360 3.81 9.14 17.15
C CYS A 360 4.30 8.53 18.46
N ASP A 361 3.74 7.40 18.85
CA ASP A 361 4.28 6.57 19.92
C ASP A 361 5.23 5.51 19.38
N LYS A 362 6.29 5.27 20.14
CA LYS A 362 7.34 4.30 19.83
C LYS A 362 7.33 3.20 20.88
N TYR A 363 7.38 1.98 20.38
CA TYR A 363 7.42 0.77 21.17
C TYR A 363 8.66 -0.06 20.81
N LYS A 364 9.06 -0.90 21.75
CA LYS A 364 9.83 -2.10 21.49
C LYS A 364 8.84 -3.26 21.34
N GLY A 365 8.66 -3.73 20.09
CA GLY A 365 7.86 -4.90 19.78
C GLY A 365 8.44 -6.17 20.42
N ALA A 366 7.57 -7.13 20.70
CA ALA A 366 7.86 -8.36 21.42
C ALA A 366 7.39 -9.59 20.62
N PRO A 367 7.93 -10.79 20.89
CA PRO A 367 7.35 -12.03 20.39
C PRO A 367 5.92 -12.25 20.92
N LYS A 368 5.16 -13.11 20.23
CA LYS A 368 3.82 -13.50 20.69
C LYS A 368 3.85 -14.09 22.12
N GLY A 369 2.91 -13.64 22.94
CA GLY A 369 2.83 -14.01 24.37
C GLY A 369 3.63 -13.10 25.29
N SER A 370 4.26 -12.05 24.77
CA SER A 370 4.89 -10.97 25.55
C SER A 370 4.33 -9.63 25.11
N GLU A 371 4.28 -8.67 26.05
CA GLU A 371 3.73 -7.35 25.78
C GLU A 371 4.78 -6.38 25.19
N PRO A 372 4.43 -5.59 24.16
CA PRO A 372 5.30 -4.53 23.66
C PRO A 372 5.52 -3.46 24.74
N THR A 373 6.75 -2.97 24.85
CA THR A 373 7.09 -1.93 25.83
C THR A 373 7.06 -0.56 25.16
N HIS A 374 6.36 0.42 25.76
CA HIS A 374 6.45 1.83 25.31
C HIS A 374 7.85 2.37 25.66
N ILE A 375 8.49 3.03 24.71
CA ILE A 375 9.87 3.53 24.85
C ILE A 375 10.00 5.04 24.57
N GLY A 376 8.90 5.72 24.26
CA GLY A 376 8.87 7.16 24.05
C GLY A 376 7.91 7.59 22.96
N SER A 377 7.83 8.90 22.76
CA SER A 377 6.87 9.53 21.85
C SER A 377 7.54 10.66 21.07
N GLY A 378 6.89 11.07 19.98
CA GLY A 378 7.25 12.22 19.17
C GLY A 378 8.28 11.95 18.07
N ALA A 379 8.52 12.99 17.26
CA ALA A 379 9.48 12.98 16.17
C ALA A 379 10.90 12.68 16.66
N ASP A 380 11.64 11.90 15.88
CA ASP A 380 13.07 11.62 16.11
C ASP A 380 13.92 11.68 14.84
N GLY A 381 13.29 11.85 13.67
CA GLY A 381 13.99 11.85 12.38
C GLY A 381 14.54 10.49 11.95
N VAL A 382 14.16 9.41 12.65
CA VAL A 382 14.64 8.04 12.39
C VAL A 382 13.47 7.08 12.14
N ASN A 383 12.49 7.06 13.04
CA ASN A 383 11.29 6.24 12.95
C ASN A 383 10.03 7.10 12.81
N CYS A 384 9.95 8.20 13.56
CA CYS A 384 8.85 9.15 13.50
C CYS A 384 9.29 10.44 12.79
N PHE A 385 8.68 10.73 11.64
CA PHE A 385 9.05 11.82 10.75
C PHE A 385 7.93 12.86 10.64
N TYR A 386 8.10 13.99 11.33
CA TYR A 386 7.28 15.19 11.16
C TYR A 386 7.99 16.41 11.76
N ASN A 387 7.65 17.59 11.25
CA ASN A 387 8.02 18.87 11.83
C ASN A 387 6.82 19.46 12.60
N PRO A 388 7.04 20.43 13.51
CA PRO A 388 5.94 21.12 14.16
C PRO A 388 4.91 21.71 13.18
N THR A 389 5.34 22.17 12.00
CA THR A 389 4.47 22.73 10.94
C THR A 389 3.58 21.69 10.27
N ASP A 390 3.90 20.40 10.40
CA ASP A 390 3.06 19.31 9.88
C ASP A 390 1.84 19.07 10.78
N ILE A 391 1.83 19.63 11.99
CA ILE A 391 0.76 19.49 12.99
C ILE A 391 0.00 20.81 13.07
N ILE A 392 -1.28 20.76 12.71
CA ILE A 392 -2.18 21.91 12.63
C ILE A 392 -3.14 21.81 13.81
N GLN A 393 -2.90 22.59 14.86
CA GLN A 393 -3.86 22.71 15.96
C GLN A 393 -5.12 23.44 15.47
N ARG A 394 -6.28 22.85 15.74
CA ARG A 394 -7.60 23.37 15.34
C ARG A 394 -8.42 23.89 16.50
#